data_AF-A0A1Q8SRJ5-F1
#
_entry.id   AF-A0A1Q8SRJ5-F1
#
_cell.length_a   1.000
_cell.length_b   1.000
_cell.length_c   1.000
_cell.angle_alpha   90.00
_cell.angle_beta   90.00
_cell.angle_gamma   90.00
#
_symmetry.space_group_name_H-M   'P 1'
#
loop_
_entity.id
_entity.type
_entity.pdbx_description
1 polymer ?
#
loop_
_entity_poly.entity_id
_entity_poly.type
_entity_poly.pdbx_seq_one_letter_code
_entity_poly.pdbx_strand_id
1 'polypeptide(L)' 'MKHDISCPRCGCSEAHSSDSDQAWDEITCRICNEFIGTRDYLSGFHSQNYRLHALSLSLGMVIEMAHQGDLLPAAKAA' A
#
# COMPACT_ATOMS: atom_id res chain seq x y z
N MET A 1 1.67 19.71 8.41
CA MET A 1 2.63 19.63 7.27
C MET A 1 1.95 19.25 5.95
N LYS A 2 2.53 19.58 4.79
CA LYS A 2 2.03 19.19 3.45
C LYS A 2 2.85 18.02 2.90
N HIS A 3 2.18 16.98 2.42
CA HIS A 3 2.78 15.84 1.75
C HIS A 3 2.36 15.84 0.28
N ASP A 4 3.31 15.67 -0.64
CA ASP A 4 3.06 15.52 -2.07
C ASP A 4 2.83 14.03 -2.38
N ILE A 5 1.60 13.57 -2.15
CA ILE A 5 1.18 12.18 -2.34
C ILE A 5 -0.20 12.15 -2.99
N SER A 6 -0.32 11.34 -4.05
CA SER A 6 -1.58 11.14 -4.76
C SER A 6 -2.56 10.33 -3.92
N CYS A 7 -3.74 10.89 -3.66
CA CYS A 7 -4.84 10.19 -3.02
C CYS A 7 -5.42 9.13 -3.97
N PRO A 8 -5.50 7.87 -3.55
CA PRO A 8 -6.04 6.79 -4.39
C PRO A 8 -7.54 6.94 -4.70
N ARG A 9 -8.27 7.78 -3.95
CA ARG A 9 -9.71 7.96 -4.09
C ARG A 9 -10.11 9.08 -5.03
N CYS A 10 -9.44 10.23 -4.95
CA CYS A 10 -9.79 11.43 -5.72
C CYS A 10 -8.68 11.92 -6.66
N GLY A 11 -7.51 11.30 -6.64
CA GLY A 11 -6.37 11.67 -7.49
C GLY A 11 -5.67 12.99 -7.14
N CYS A 12 -6.08 13.65 -6.04
CA CYS A 12 -5.43 14.88 -5.59
C CYS A 12 -4.07 14.56 -4.95
N SER A 13 -3.04 15.33 -5.27
CA SER A 13 -1.68 15.15 -4.74
C SER A 13 -1.42 15.89 -3.42
N GLU A 14 -2.40 16.65 -2.93
CA GLU A 14 -2.26 17.38 -1.67
C GLU A 14 -2.83 16.57 -0.48
N ALA A 15 -1.94 16.20 0.43
CA ALA A 15 -2.30 15.60 1.70
C ALA A 15 -1.74 16.37 2.90
N HIS A 16 -2.40 16.24 4.05
CA HIS A 16 -2.03 16.89 5.30
C HIS A 16 -1.83 15.86 6.40
N SER A 17 -0.88 16.14 7.30
CA SER A 17 -0.75 15.47 8.60
C SER A 17 -0.79 16.48 9.72
N SER A 18 -1.06 15.99 10.94
CA SER A 18 -0.83 16.75 12.19
C SER A 18 0.61 17.29 12.25
N ASP A 19 0.77 18.41 12.97
CA ASP A 19 2.06 19.11 13.15
C ASP A 19 2.89 18.53 14.33
N SER A 20 2.50 17.38 14.86
CA SER A 20 3.18 16.73 15.99
C SER A 20 4.48 16.02 15.60
N ASP A 21 4.80 15.95 14.30
CA ASP A 21 5.98 15.31 13.70
C ASP A 21 6.23 13.87 14.15
N GLN A 22 5.18 13.19 14.60
CA GLN A 22 5.28 11.80 15.05
C GLN A 22 5.20 10.83 13.88
N ALA A 23 5.91 9.71 14.01
CA ALA A 23 5.89 8.61 13.04
C ALA A 23 4.46 8.10 12.74
N TRP A 24 3.59 8.11 13.75
CA TRP A 24 2.19 7.65 13.66
C TRP A 24 1.20 8.75 13.27
N ASP A 25 1.66 9.95 12.94
CA ASP A 25 0.75 11.01 12.49
C ASP A 25 0.06 10.56 11.20
N GLU A 26 -1.27 10.68 11.22
CA GLU A 26 -2.12 10.30 10.10
C GLU A 26 -1.96 11.31 8.96
N ILE A 27 -1.79 10.78 7.75
CA ILE A 27 -1.80 11.53 6.50
C ILE A 27 -3.18 11.35 5.88
N THR A 28 -3.90 12.45 5.73
CA THR A 28 -5.23 12.49 5.12
C THR A 28 -5.22 13.36 3.87
N CYS A 29 -6.02 12.97 2.87
CA CYS A 29 -6.20 13.79 1.69
C CYS A 29 -6.88 15.11 2.04
N ARG A 30 -6.38 16.23 1.50
CA ARG A 30 -6.98 17.55 1.75
C ARG A 30 -8.42 17.67 1.25
N ILE A 31 -8.76 16.99 0.16
CA ILE A 31 -10.01 17.20 -0.58
C ILE A 31 -11.12 16.27 -0.10
N CYS A 32 -10.83 14.97 -0.02
CA CYS A 32 -11.83 13.97 0.38
C CYS A 32 -11.71 13.54 1.84
N ASN A 33 -10.70 14.04 2.57
CA ASN A 33 -10.39 13.65 3.94
C ASN A 33 -10.17 12.14 4.13
N GLU A 34 -9.83 11.45 3.05
CA GLU A 34 -9.53 10.01 3.07
C GLU A 34 -8.21 9.76 3.77
N PHE A 35 -8.16 8.74 4.61
CA PHE A 35 -6.93 8.27 5.22
C PHE A 35 -6.03 7.62 4.16
N ILE A 36 -4.80 8.12 4.02
CA ILE A 36 -3.82 7.62 3.07
C ILE A 36 -2.83 6.67 3.75
N GLY A 37 -2.43 6.99 4.98
CA GLY A 37 -1.43 6.23 5.74
C GLY A 37 -0.87 7.03 6.90
N THR A 38 0.20 6.54 7.52
CA THR A 38 0.97 7.28 8.54
C THR A 38 2.26 7.84 7.95
N ARG A 39 2.87 8.80 8.64
CA ARG A 39 4.16 9.39 8.21
C ARG A 39 5.28 8.37 8.05
N ASP A 40 5.38 7.42 8.98
CA ASP A 40 6.41 6.38 8.92
C ASP A 40 6.15 5.36 7.79
N TYR A 41 4.88 5.08 7.51
CA TYR A 41 4.52 4.29 6.33
C TYR A 41 4.95 4.99 5.04
N LEU A 42 4.73 6.31 4.95
CA LEU A 42 5.10 7.09 3.77
C LEU A 42 6.63 7.27 3.62
N SER A 43 7.36 7.48 4.72
CA SER A 43 8.83 7.54 4.71
C SER A 43 9.40 6.20 4.24
N GLY A 44 8.83 5.10 4.71
CA GLY A 44 9.10 3.75 4.23
C GLY A 44 8.86 3.63 2.73
N PHE A 45 7.74 4.15 2.23
CA PHE A 45 7.34 4.11 0.81
C PHE A 45 8.32 4.85 -0.12
N HIS A 46 8.87 5.98 0.35
CA HIS A 46 9.86 6.76 -0.38
C HIS A 46 11.29 6.21 -0.27
N SER A 47 11.53 5.20 0.57
CA SER A 47 12.84 4.54 0.62
C SER A 47 13.14 3.83 -0.70
N GLN A 48 14.41 3.86 -1.12
CA GLN A 48 14.88 3.22 -2.35
C GLN A 48 14.54 1.72 -2.40
N ASN A 49 14.41 1.09 -1.24
CA ASN A 49 14.14 -0.32 -1.09
C ASN A 49 12.64 -0.67 -1.10
N TYR A 50 11.75 0.33 -1.00
CA TYR A 50 10.31 0.06 -0.93
C TYR A 50 9.78 -0.60 -2.19
N ARG A 51 10.20 -0.12 -3.37
CA ARG A 51 9.78 -0.72 -4.65
C ARG A 51 10.20 -2.19 -4.73
N LEU A 52 11.39 -2.52 -4.24
CA LEU A 52 11.86 -3.90 -4.14
C LEU A 52 11.06 -4.70 -3.10
N HIS A 53 10.72 -4.09 -1.97
CA HIS A 53 9.89 -4.71 -0.95
C HIS A 53 8.47 -5.01 -1.47
N ALA A 54 7.82 -4.06 -2.13
CA ALA A 54 6.52 -4.25 -2.76
C ALA A 54 6.54 -5.33 -3.86
N LEU A 55 7.61 -5.38 -4.66
CA LEU A 55 7.82 -6.45 -5.64
C LEU A 55 7.98 -7.82 -4.95
N SER A 56 8.73 -7.88 -3.84
CA SER A 56 8.92 -9.12 -3.08
C SER A 56 7.62 -9.65 -2.48
N LEU A 57 6.75 -8.76 -1.98
CA LEU A 57 5.42 -9.11 -1.49
C LEU A 57 4.52 -9.63 -2.63
N SER A 58 4.56 -8.96 -3.78
CA SER A 58 3.80 -9.37 -4.97
C SER A 58 4.22 -10.76 -5.45
N LEU A 59 5.53 -11.05 -5.45
CA LEU A 59 6.07 -12.37 -5.79
C LEU A 59 5.59 -13.44 -4.81
N GLY A 60 5.60 -13.16 -3.51
CA GLY A 60 5.08 -14.07 -2.49
C GLY A 60 3.62 -14.45 -2.75
N MET A 61 2.78 -13.46 -3.05
CA MET A 61 1.37 -13.70 -3.38
C MET A 61 1.19 -14.56 -4.63
N VAL A 62 2.00 -14.35 -5.67
CA VAL A 62 1.97 -15.20 -6.89
C VAL A 62 2.34 -16.65 -6.59
N ILE A 63 3.35 -16.86 -5.74
CA ILE A 63 3.76 -18.21 -5.33
C ILE A 63 2.64 -18.89 -4.54
N GLU A 64 1.99 -18.18 -3.61
CA GLU A 64 0.86 -18.72 -2.86
C GLU A 64 -0.31 -19.10 -3.78
N MET A 65 -0.66 -18.23 -4.73
CA MET A 65 -1.71 -18.51 -5.71
C MET A 65 -1.37 -19.70 -6.60
N ALA A 66 -0.11 -19.85 -7.02
CA ALA A 66 0.35 -20.99 -7.81
C ALA A 66 0.21 -22.30 -7.02
N HIS A 67 0.61 -22.31 -5.74
CA HIS A 67 0.47 -23.49 -4.89
C HIS A 67 -0.99 -23.81 -4.55
N GLN A 68 -1.86 -22.81 -4.44
CA GLN A 68 -3.31 -23.02 -4.25
C GLN A 68 -4.00 -23.54 -5.54
N GLY A 69 -3.45 -23.23 -6.71
CA GLY A 69 -3.95 -23.72 -8.01
C GLY A 69 -3.76 -25.23 -8.21
N ASP A 70 -2.76 -25.84 -7.59
CA ASP A 70 -2.50 -27.29 -7.65
C ASP A 70 -3.44 -28.13 -6.75
N LEU A 71 -4.32 -27.49 -5.97
CA LEU A 71 -5.28 -28.16 -5.08
C LEU A 71 -6.70 -28.28 -5.65
N LEU A 72 -6.94 -27.94 -6.93
CA LEU A 72 -8.20 -28.31 -7.60
C LEU A 72 -8.21 -29.84 -7.82
N PRO A 73 -9.08 -30.60 -7.14
CA PRO A 73 -9.10 -32.04 -7.29
C PRO A 73 -9.52 -32.37 -8.72
N ALA A 74 -8.76 -33.26 -9.36
CA ALA A 74 -9.07 -33.82 -10.67
C ALA A 74 -10.55 -34.19 -10.74
N ALA A 75 -11.30 -33.45 -11.56
CA ALA A 75 -12.67 -33.78 -11.88
C ALA A 75 -12.65 -35.17 -12.55
N LYS A 76 -13.04 -36.16 -11.76
CA LYS A 76 -13.21 -37.55 -12.14
C LYS A 76 -14.23 -37.60 -13.29
N ALA A 77 -13.78 -37.86 -14.51
CA ALA A 77 -14.65 -38.20 -15.63
C ALA A 77 -14.51 -39.70 -15.90
N ALA A 78 -15.64 -40.37 -15.74
CA ALA A 78 -15.87 -41.81 -15.84
C ALA A 78 -15.81 -42.32 -17.28
#